data_AF-A0A2J6J752-F1
#
_entry.id   AF-A0A2J6J752-F1
#
_cell.length_a   1.000
_cell.length_b   1.000
_cell.length_c   1.000
_cell.angle_alpha   90.00
_cell.angle_beta   90.00
_cell.angle_gamma   90.00
#
_symmetry.space_group_name_H-M   'P 1'
#
loop_
_entity.id
_entity.type
_entity.pdbx_description
1 polymer ?
#
loop_
_entity_poly.entity_id
_entity_poly.type
_entity_poly.pdbx_seq_one_letter_code
_entity_poly.pdbx_strand_id
1 'polypeptide(L)'
;MAFQPIEEKMINHGARLTDHERDVMGVFWDAVPEENPDATAAKDDLLGEYRSVLDARCTGCHTLEKVEAAMRENRSFDALAKMMLKRGAVLTEADHKVLGTFWGEPLR
;
A
#
# COMPACT_ATOMS: atom_id res chain seq x y z
N MET A 1 -1.39 22.86 9.41
CA MET A 1 -1.06 22.85 10.86
C MET A 1 0.33 23.44 11.03
N ALA A 2 0.59 24.26 12.05
CA ALA A 2 1.92 24.84 12.25
C ALA A 2 2.93 23.79 12.77
N PHE A 3 4.18 23.86 12.31
CA PHE A 3 5.29 22.97 12.73
C PHE A 3 5.70 23.12 14.21
N GLN A 4 5.50 24.31 14.79
CA GLN A 4 5.94 24.68 16.14
C GLN A 4 5.61 23.69 17.28
N PRO A 5 4.36 23.19 17.47
CA PRO A 5 4.06 22.22 18.53
C PRO A 5 4.76 20.86 18.36
N ILE A 6 5.18 20.50 17.14
CA ILE A 6 5.88 19.24 16.86
C ILE A 6 7.37 19.41 17.09
N GLU A 7 7.92 20.56 16.69
CA GLU A 7 9.28 20.96 17.00
C GLU A 7 9.58 20.88 18.51
N GLU A 8 8.68 21.44 19.34
CA GLU A 8 8.83 21.43 20.79
C GLU A 8 8.87 19.99 21.35
N LYS A 9 8.05 19.09 20.80
CA LYS A 9 8.06 17.67 21.17
C LYS A 9 9.35 16.97 20.77
N MET A 10 9.90 17.27 19.59
CA MET A 10 11.19 16.71 19.14
C MET A 10 12.32 17.13 20.07
N ILE A 11 12.36 18.41 20.45
CA ILE A 11 13.37 18.96 21.38
C ILE A 11 13.23 18.32 22.77
N ASN A 12 12.00 18.16 23.27
CA ASN A 12 11.74 17.47 24.54
C ASN A 12 12.18 15.99 24.54
N HIS A 13 12.24 15.35 23.36
CA HIS A 13 12.79 14.00 23.18
C HIS A 13 14.29 13.98 22.85
N GLY A 14 14.98 15.12 22.97
CA GLY A 14 16.43 15.22 22.84
C GLY A 14 16.93 15.50 21.42
N ALA A 15 16.05 15.80 20.47
CA ALA A 15 16.47 16.29 19.16
C ALA A 15 17.14 17.66 19.28
N ARG A 16 18.20 17.88 18.51
CA ARG A 16 18.86 19.18 18.38
C ARG A 16 18.68 19.65 16.95
N LEU A 17 17.77 20.60 16.75
CA LEU A 17 17.52 21.22 15.46
C LEU A 17 18.19 22.59 15.41
N THR A 18 18.94 22.84 14.35
CA THR A 18 19.50 24.15 14.01
C THR A 18 18.43 25.06 13.40
N ASP A 19 18.69 26.36 13.37
CA ASP A 19 17.78 27.36 12.81
C ASP A 19 17.41 27.07 11.36
N HIS A 20 18.37 26.57 10.57
CA HIS A 20 18.16 26.20 9.18
C HIS A 20 17.28 24.95 9.03
N GLU A 21 17.49 23.93 9.88
CA GLU A 21 16.66 22.73 9.86
C GLU A 21 15.21 23.04 10.26
N ARG A 22 15.01 23.94 11.22
CA ARG A 22 13.67 24.39 11.61
C ARG A 22 12.94 25.12 10.48
N ASP A 23 13.65 25.99 9.75
CA ASP A 23 13.08 26.74 8.62
C ASP A 23 12.67 25.79 7.48
N VAL A 24 13.56 24.89 7.09
CA VAL A 24 13.28 23.88 6.04
C VAL A 24 12.10 22.99 6.43
N MET A 25 12.08 22.51 7.68
CA MET A 25 10.99 21.66 8.17
C MET A 25 9.68 22.43 8.31
N GLY A 26 9.70 23.70 8.69
CA GLY A 26 8.50 24.55 8.74
C GLY A 26 7.85 24.70 7.38
N VAL A 27 8.63 25.02 6.35
CA VAL A 27 8.15 25.13 4.96
C VAL A 27 7.56 23.81 4.47
N PHE A 28 8.24 22.68 4.74
CA PHE A 28 7.73 21.37 4.35
C PHE A 28 6.48 20.99 5.13
N TRP A 29 6.44 21.23 6.44
CA TRP A 29 5.34 20.87 7.33
C TRP A 29 4.05 21.64 7.02
N ASP A 30 4.18 22.94 6.75
CA ASP A 30 3.06 23.78 6.31
C ASP A 30 2.62 23.45 4.86
N ALA A 31 3.50 22.80 4.08
CA ALA A 31 3.22 22.30 2.74
C ALA A 31 2.78 20.82 2.70
N VAL A 32 2.77 20.09 3.83
CA VAL A 32 2.16 18.76 3.88
C VAL A 32 0.66 18.98 4.02
N PRO A 33 -0.16 18.58 3.04
CA PRO A 33 -1.58 18.44 3.32
C PRO A 33 -1.71 17.41 4.45
N GLU A 34 -2.50 17.72 5.48
CA GLU A 34 -3.07 16.68 6.34
C GLU A 34 -3.59 15.56 5.44
N GLU A 35 -3.39 14.31 5.85
CA GLU A 35 -3.82 13.08 5.16
C GLU A 35 -5.06 13.35 4.30
N ASN A 36 -4.85 13.50 2.99
CA ASN A 36 -5.89 13.98 2.10
C ASN A 36 -7.03 12.93 2.14
N PRO A 37 -8.26 13.28 2.56
CA PRO A 37 -9.36 12.31 2.59
C PRO A 37 -9.62 11.68 1.22
N ASP A 38 -9.27 12.36 0.11
CA ASP A 38 -9.28 11.77 -1.24
C ASP A 38 -8.25 10.65 -1.42
N ALA A 39 -7.08 10.74 -0.77
CA ALA A 39 -6.07 9.69 -0.83
C ALA A 39 -6.49 8.43 -0.03
N THR A 40 -7.19 8.62 1.09
CA THR A 40 -7.78 7.52 1.88
C THR A 40 -8.91 6.85 1.10
N ALA A 41 -9.82 7.64 0.53
CA ALA A 41 -10.90 7.12 -0.31
C ALA A 41 -10.35 6.38 -1.55
N ALA A 42 -9.35 6.94 -2.23
CA ALA A 42 -8.71 6.27 -3.37
C ALA A 42 -8.00 4.97 -2.96
N LYS A 43 -7.38 4.92 -1.77
CA LYS A 43 -6.76 3.69 -1.25
C LYS A 43 -7.82 2.64 -0.90
N ASP A 44 -8.94 3.04 -0.32
CA ASP A 44 -10.07 2.15 -0.03
C ASP A 44 -10.68 1.58 -1.31
N ASP A 45 -10.83 2.40 -2.35
CA ASP A 45 -11.30 1.97 -3.67
C ASP A 45 -10.34 0.94 -4.30
N LEU A 46 -9.02 1.17 -4.23
CA LEU A 46 -8.02 0.22 -4.73
C LEU A 46 -8.01 -1.11 -3.96
N LEU A 47 -8.22 -1.07 -2.64
CA LEU A 47 -8.36 -2.29 -1.84
C LEU A 47 -9.67 -3.03 -2.15
N GLY A 48 -10.74 -2.30 -2.47
CA GLY A 48 -11.99 -2.86 -2.97
C GLY A 48 -11.82 -3.56 -4.33
N GLU A 49 -11.12 -2.91 -5.26
CA GLU A 49 -10.79 -3.46 -6.57
C GLU A 49 -9.93 -4.72 -6.43
N TYR A 50 -8.90 -4.68 -5.58
CA TYR A 50 -8.05 -5.84 -5.30
C TYR A 50 -8.84 -7.05 -4.79
N ARG A 51 -9.73 -6.85 -3.81
CA ARG A 51 -10.59 -7.92 -3.29
C ARG A 51 -11.50 -8.49 -4.37
N SER A 52 -12.03 -7.62 -5.23
CA SER A 52 -12.90 -8.02 -6.34
C SER A 52 -12.16 -8.85 -7.40
N VAL A 53 -10.92 -8.45 -7.74
CA VAL A 53 -10.06 -9.20 -8.68
C VAL A 53 -9.68 -10.56 -8.09
N LEU A 54 -9.32 -10.62 -6.80
CA LEU A 54 -9.02 -11.87 -6.13
C LEU A 54 -10.19 -12.85 -6.17
N ASP A 55 -11.39 -12.38 -5.84
CA ASP A 55 -12.58 -13.23 -5.88
C ASP A 55 -12.84 -13.71 -7.32
N ALA A 56 -12.96 -12.79 -8.27
CA ALA A 56 -13.28 -13.13 -9.66
C ALA A 56 -12.24 -14.04 -10.34
N ARG A 57 -10.96 -13.92 -10.01
CA ARG A 57 -9.87 -14.64 -10.71
C ARG A 57 -9.37 -15.88 -9.97
N CYS A 58 -9.41 -15.89 -8.64
CA CYS A 58 -8.80 -16.94 -7.85
C CYS A 58 -9.83 -17.91 -7.26
N THR A 59 -11.03 -17.47 -6.88
CA THR A 59 -11.98 -18.34 -6.18
C THR A 59 -12.71 -19.32 -7.10
N GLY A 60 -12.66 -19.10 -8.42
CA GLY A 60 -13.17 -20.05 -9.41
C GLY A 60 -12.45 -21.41 -9.42
N CYS A 61 -11.18 -21.46 -8.99
CA CYS A 61 -10.36 -22.68 -8.99
C CYS A 61 -9.72 -23.01 -7.63
N HIS A 62 -9.66 -22.04 -6.70
CA HIS A 62 -9.02 -22.18 -5.40
C HIS A 62 -9.93 -21.67 -4.29
N THR A 63 -9.73 -22.13 -3.06
CA THR A 63 -10.35 -21.47 -1.91
C THR A 63 -9.57 -20.20 -1.56
N LEU A 64 -10.26 -19.22 -0.97
CA LEU A 64 -9.61 -18.00 -0.50
C LEU A 64 -8.47 -18.32 0.50
N GLU A 65 -8.68 -19.27 1.42
CA GLU A 65 -7.66 -19.71 2.37
C GLU A 65 -6.36 -20.17 1.69
N LYS A 66 -6.45 -20.86 0.56
CA LYS A 66 -5.29 -21.33 -0.20
C LYS A 66 -4.55 -20.17 -0.87
N VAL A 67 -5.29 -19.19 -1.34
CA VAL A 67 -4.75 -17.97 -1.96
C VAL A 67 -4.02 -17.13 -0.90
N GLU A 68 -4.65 -16.93 0.25
CA GLU A 68 -4.03 -16.23 1.39
C GLU A 68 -2.79 -16.97 1.92
N ALA A 69 -2.82 -18.30 1.98
CA ALA A 69 -1.64 -19.08 2.37
C ALA A 69 -0.45 -18.79 1.43
N ALA A 70 -0.70 -18.74 0.12
CA ALA A 70 0.33 -18.40 -0.86
C ALA A 70 0.88 -16.97 -0.70
N MET A 71 0.03 -16.02 -0.27
CA MET A 71 0.46 -14.65 0.07
C MET A 71 1.31 -14.63 1.34
N ARG A 72 0.90 -15.32 2.41
CA ARG A 72 1.64 -15.41 3.67
C ARG A 72 3.00 -16.07 3.53
N GLU A 73 3.13 -17.01 2.59
CA GLU A 73 4.40 -17.65 2.22
C GLU A 73 5.33 -16.71 1.41
N ASN A 74 4.90 -15.47 1.16
CA ASN A 74 5.62 -14.44 0.40
C ASN A 74 6.11 -14.93 -0.97
N ARG A 75 5.33 -15.81 -1.60
CA ARG A 75 5.65 -16.37 -2.90
C ARG A 75 5.54 -15.28 -3.95
N SER A 76 6.49 -15.24 -4.89
CA SER A 76 6.44 -14.31 -6.03
C SER A 76 5.12 -14.47 -6.80
N PHE A 77 4.36 -13.38 -6.87
CA PHE A 77 3.13 -13.32 -7.64
C PHE A 77 3.39 -13.63 -9.12
N ASP A 78 4.40 -13.03 -9.75
CA ASP A 78 4.70 -13.27 -11.17
C ASP A 78 4.97 -14.74 -11.49
N ALA A 79 5.74 -15.43 -10.64
CA ALA A 79 6.01 -16.85 -10.82
C ALA A 79 4.73 -17.69 -10.70
N LEU A 80 3.86 -17.36 -9.75
CA LEU A 80 2.55 -18.00 -9.55
C LEU A 80 1.61 -17.71 -10.73
N ALA A 81 1.44 -16.45 -11.11
CA ALA A 81 0.60 -16.01 -12.20
C ALA A 81 1.00 -16.69 -13.51
N LYS A 82 2.30 -16.74 -13.83
CA LYS A 82 2.82 -17.48 -15.00
C LYS A 82 2.45 -18.97 -14.96
N MET A 83 2.51 -19.60 -13.80
CA MET A 83 2.08 -20.99 -13.61
C MET A 83 0.57 -21.18 -13.74
N MET A 84 -0.23 -20.20 -13.32
CA MET A 84 -1.69 -20.26 -13.40
C MET A 84 -2.17 -20.00 -14.84
N LEU A 85 -1.58 -19.04 -15.54
CA LEU A 85 -1.85 -18.78 -16.97
C LEU A 85 -1.60 -20.03 -17.81
N LYS A 86 -0.48 -20.74 -17.57
CA LYS A 86 -0.20 -22.03 -18.23
C LYS A 86 -1.23 -23.12 -17.93
N ARG A 87 -1.95 -23.01 -16.81
CA ARG A 87 -3.00 -23.94 -16.38
C ARG A 87 -4.40 -23.47 -16.77
N GLY A 88 -4.51 -22.39 -17.55
CA GLY A 88 -5.78 -21.89 -18.09
C GLY A 88 -6.41 -20.76 -17.28
N ALA A 89 -5.72 -20.19 -16.28
CA ALA A 89 -6.20 -18.95 -15.67
C ALA A 89 -6.21 -17.81 -16.69
N VAL A 90 -7.15 -16.89 -16.54
CA VAL A 90 -7.27 -15.70 -17.38
C VAL A 90 -7.02 -14.49 -16.51
N LEU A 91 -5.89 -13.82 -16.70
CA LEU A 91 -5.54 -12.56 -16.05
C LEU A 91 -5.19 -11.53 -17.11
N THR A 92 -5.82 -10.37 -17.02
CA THR A 92 -5.50 -9.21 -17.86
C THR A 92 -4.29 -8.46 -17.29
N GLU A 93 -3.74 -7.51 -18.06
CA GLU A 93 -2.70 -6.61 -17.55
C GLU A 93 -3.18 -5.78 -16.35
N ALA A 94 -4.46 -5.38 -16.34
CA ALA A 94 -5.06 -4.68 -15.21
C ALA A 94 -5.12 -5.56 -13.96
N ASP A 95 -5.56 -6.82 -14.10
CA ASP A 95 -5.56 -7.80 -13.00
C ASP A 95 -4.14 -7.99 -12.44
N HIS A 96 -3.14 -8.11 -13.33
CA HIS A 96 -1.73 -8.24 -12.96
C HIS A 96 -1.23 -7.05 -12.15
N LYS A 97 -1.57 -5.83 -12.58
CA LYS A 97 -1.17 -4.60 -11.90
C LYS A 97 -1.75 -4.55 -10.48
N VAL A 98 -3.07 -4.76 -10.36
CA VAL A 98 -3.77 -4.69 -9.08
C VAL A 98 -3.24 -5.77 -8.12
N LEU A 99 -3.15 -7.02 -8.59
CA LEU A 99 -2.66 -8.11 -7.75
C LEU A 99 -1.20 -7.89 -7.36
N GLY A 100 -0.34 -7.45 -8.28
CA GLY A 100 1.08 -7.18 -8.00
C GLY A 100 1.31 -6.06 -7.00
N THR A 101 0.44 -5.06 -6.94
CA THR A 101 0.53 -3.95 -5.97
C THR A 101 0.26 -4.39 -4.54
N PHE A 102 -0.66 -5.34 -4.32
CA PHE A 102 -1.15 -5.71 -2.98
C PHE A 102 -0.79 -7.15 -2.56
N TRP A 103 -0.08 -7.92 -3.39
CA TRP A 103 0.29 -9.31 -3.11
C TRP A 103 1.29 -9.43 -1.96
N GLY A 104 1.01 -10.31 -0.99
CA GLY A 104 1.88 -10.60 0.15
C GLY A 104 1.71 -9.64 1.33
N GLU A 105 1.57 -8.34 1.06
CA GLU A 105 1.25 -7.31 2.06
C GLU A 105 0.20 -6.34 1.50
N PRO A 106 -1.11 -6.57 1.75
CA PRO A 106 -2.17 -5.71 1.22
C PRO A 106 -2.22 -4.31 1.86
N LEU A 107 -1.32 -3.96 2.78
CA LEU A 107 -1.29 -2.71 3.52
C LEU A 107 0.16 -2.18 3.61
N ARG A 108 0.66 -1.54 2.55
CA ARG A 108 1.75 -0.55 2.66
C ARG A 108 1.19 0.86 2.53
#